data_AF-A0A2D5XQS7-F1
#
_entry.id   AF-A0A2D5XQS7-F1
#
_cell.length_a   1.000
_cell.length_b   1.000
_cell.length_c   1.000
_cell.angle_alpha   90.00
_cell.angle_beta   90.00
_cell.angle_gamma   90.00
#
_symmetry.space_group_name_H-M   'P 1'
#
loop_
_entity.id
_entity.type
_entity.pdbx_description
1 polymer ?
#
loop_
_entity_poly.entity_id
_entity_poly.type
_entity_poly.pdbx_seq_one_letter_code
_entity_poly.pdbx_strand_id
1 'polypeptide(L)'
;MSTRAPFTFRPRVFPLEGVLDGGQLLSSLGQLRGAVLLDSAAGKPHNFTLMGFEPLMGVDLPGCFEDLGPFCASIVFEEGADPVPGPFQGGFIGALAYDLGVPGEELDLPREEGLRAPILGGLYTDFVVTDHSTSKSFLILGHDPGDERPPVPERVVKVNELLAHPRIPTAPQPIGPLVRHTPAHIHEERIRIAQAEIAAG
;
A
#
# COMPACT_ATOMS: atom_id res chain seq x y z
N MET A 1 13.09 -20.39 8.49
CA MET A 1 12.65 -19.59 7.33
C MET A 1 13.48 -20.01 6.13
N SER A 2 12.85 -20.45 5.03
CA SER A 2 13.57 -20.73 3.79
C SER A 2 13.97 -19.39 3.18
N THR A 3 15.27 -19.12 3.12
CA THR A 3 15.81 -17.89 2.50
C THR A 3 15.67 -18.02 1.00
N ARG A 4 14.52 -17.56 0.47
CA ARG A 4 14.34 -17.37 -0.97
C ARG A 4 15.38 -16.33 -1.43
N ALA A 5 15.95 -16.54 -2.61
CA ALA A 5 16.92 -15.62 -3.20
C ALA A 5 16.33 -14.20 -3.28
N PRO A 6 17.15 -13.14 -3.11
CA PRO A 6 16.68 -11.77 -3.22
C PRO A 6 16.05 -11.49 -4.59
N PHE A 7 15.06 -10.61 -4.61
CA PHE A 7 14.44 -10.11 -5.83
C PHE A 7 15.25 -8.93 -6.34
N THR A 8 15.95 -9.17 -7.44
CA THR A 8 16.68 -8.11 -8.12
C THR A 8 15.69 -7.16 -8.80
N PHE A 9 15.80 -5.87 -8.51
CA PHE A 9 14.93 -4.83 -9.01
C PHE A 9 15.74 -3.79 -9.77
N ARG A 10 15.46 -3.72 -11.07
CA ARG A 10 15.94 -2.64 -11.93
C ARG A 10 14.73 -1.83 -12.42
N PRO A 11 14.40 -0.68 -11.81
CA PRO A 11 13.29 0.14 -12.25
C PRO A 11 13.52 0.64 -13.67
N ARG A 12 12.46 0.56 -14.47
CA ARG A 12 12.33 1.25 -15.75
C ARG A 12 11.26 2.32 -15.61
N VAL A 13 11.62 3.55 -15.94
CA VAL A 13 10.75 4.71 -15.72
C VAL A 13 10.20 5.18 -17.06
N PHE A 14 8.87 5.28 -17.13
CA PHE A 14 8.15 5.72 -18.32
C PHE A 14 7.31 6.95 -17.96
N PRO A 15 7.53 8.11 -18.60
CA PRO A 15 6.64 9.25 -18.42
C PRO A 15 5.24 8.89 -18.94
N LEU A 16 4.21 9.29 -18.19
CA LEU A 16 2.82 9.17 -18.61
C LEU A 16 2.32 10.51 -19.15
N GLU A 17 1.34 10.46 -20.04
CA GLU A 17 0.69 11.66 -20.55
C GLU A 17 -0.24 12.25 -19.49
N GLY A 18 -0.05 13.54 -19.20
CA GLY A 18 -0.86 14.28 -18.24
C GLY A 18 -0.51 14.05 -16.77
N VAL A 19 -1.36 14.59 -15.90
CA VAL A 19 -1.26 14.45 -14.44
C VAL A 19 -2.39 13.55 -13.99
N LEU A 20 -2.06 12.38 -13.44
CA LEU A 20 -3.03 11.40 -12.98
C LEU A 20 -3.32 11.61 -11.48
N ASP A 21 -4.58 11.85 -11.14
CA ASP A 21 -5.04 11.87 -9.75
C ASP A 21 -5.40 10.46 -9.22
N GLY A 22 -5.62 10.35 -7.92
CA GLY A 22 -5.96 9.08 -7.27
C GLY A 22 -7.24 8.43 -7.80
N GLY A 23 -8.24 9.22 -8.21
CA GLY A 23 -9.49 8.73 -8.77
C GLY A 23 -9.31 8.12 -10.16
N GLN A 24 -8.51 8.76 -11.01
CA GLN A 24 -8.12 8.25 -12.34
C GLN A 24 -7.32 6.96 -12.22
N LEU A 25 -6.39 6.91 -11.26
CA LEU A 25 -5.59 5.71 -11.00
C LEU A 25 -6.46 4.56 -10.49
N LEU A 26 -7.37 4.79 -9.53
CA LEU A 26 -8.29 3.76 -9.04
C LEU A 26 -9.26 3.25 -10.11
N SER A 27 -9.83 4.15 -10.91
CA SER A 27 -10.76 3.77 -11.99
C SER A 27 -10.09 2.94 -13.08
N SER A 28 -8.81 3.19 -13.36
CA SER A 28 -8.08 2.52 -14.44
C SER A 28 -7.36 1.26 -13.96
N LEU A 29 -6.58 1.38 -12.89
CA LEU A 29 -5.64 0.35 -12.41
C LEU A 29 -6.14 -0.37 -11.16
N GLY A 30 -7.23 0.07 -10.52
CA GLY A 30 -7.77 -0.56 -9.31
C GLY A 30 -8.27 -1.99 -9.51
N GLN A 31 -8.43 -2.41 -10.77
CA GLN A 31 -8.75 -3.78 -11.16
C GLN A 31 -7.53 -4.73 -11.13
N LEU A 32 -6.32 -4.19 -11.05
CA LEU A 32 -5.10 -5.00 -10.99
C LEU A 32 -4.98 -5.66 -9.61
N ARG A 33 -4.33 -6.83 -9.57
CA ARG A 33 -4.16 -7.59 -8.33
C ARG A 33 -3.40 -6.78 -7.30
N GLY A 34 -3.92 -6.74 -6.07
CA GLY A 34 -3.25 -6.08 -4.96
C GLY A 34 -3.06 -4.58 -5.19
N ALA A 35 -3.95 -3.92 -5.93
CA ALA A 35 -3.87 -2.49 -6.12
C ALA A 35 -3.97 -1.74 -4.77
N VAL A 36 -3.00 -0.88 -4.48
CA VAL A 36 -2.99 -0.02 -3.29
C VAL A 36 -2.70 1.42 -3.71
N LEU A 37 -3.59 2.34 -3.35
CA LEU A 37 -3.42 3.77 -3.56
C LEU A 37 -3.02 4.44 -2.23
N LEU A 38 -1.93 5.19 -2.25
CA LEU A 38 -1.56 6.17 -1.23
C LEU A 38 -1.69 7.56 -1.84
N ASP A 39 -2.66 8.34 -1.38
CA ASP A 39 -2.94 9.65 -1.95
C ASP A 39 -2.81 10.77 -0.92
N SER A 40 -1.90 11.72 -1.20
CA SER A 40 -1.77 12.96 -0.43
C SER A 40 -2.42 14.16 -1.12
N ALA A 41 -3.11 13.97 -2.26
CA ALA A 41 -3.69 15.06 -3.06
C ALA A 41 -4.72 15.92 -2.30
N ALA A 42 -5.29 15.45 -1.19
CA ALA A 42 -6.22 16.24 -0.36
C ALA A 42 -5.56 16.90 0.88
N GLY A 43 -4.33 16.53 1.25
CA GLY A 43 -3.65 17.00 2.46
C GLY A 43 -2.60 18.08 2.20
N LYS A 44 -2.26 18.91 3.20
CA LYS A 44 -1.15 19.87 3.10
C LYS A 44 0.07 19.33 3.87
N PRO A 45 1.23 19.13 3.21
CA PRO A 45 1.52 19.43 1.79
C PRO A 45 1.03 18.37 0.79
N HIS A 46 0.60 18.83 -0.40
CA HIS A 46 0.10 18.01 -1.50
C HIS A 46 1.26 17.58 -2.39
N ASN A 47 2.00 16.53 -2.02
CA ASN A 47 3.26 16.22 -2.70
C ASN A 47 3.13 15.11 -3.74
N PHE A 48 2.54 13.97 -3.35
CA PHE A 48 2.54 12.78 -4.22
C PHE A 48 1.23 12.00 -4.17
N THR A 49 0.89 11.39 -5.29
CA THR A 49 -0.03 10.25 -5.35
C THR A 49 0.77 9.04 -5.81
N LEU A 50 0.63 7.91 -5.12
CA LEU A 50 1.33 6.66 -5.43
C LEU A 50 0.31 5.54 -5.54
N MET A 51 0.36 4.75 -6.61
CA MET A 51 -0.42 3.52 -6.73
C MET A 51 0.48 2.34 -7.06
N GLY A 52 0.61 1.41 -6.10
CA GLY A 52 1.24 0.11 -6.35
C GLY A 52 0.22 -0.90 -6.89
N PHE A 53 0.67 -1.80 -7.75
CA PHE A 53 -0.14 -2.91 -8.24
C PHE A 53 0.73 -4.13 -8.55
N GLU A 54 0.09 -5.30 -8.68
CA GLU A 54 0.73 -6.58 -9.00
C GLU A 54 1.96 -6.88 -8.13
N PRO A 55 1.82 -6.94 -6.78
CA PRO A 55 2.94 -7.18 -5.88
C PRO A 55 3.60 -8.53 -6.17
N LEU A 56 4.90 -8.68 -5.87
CA LEU A 56 5.70 -9.88 -6.16
C LEU A 56 4.98 -11.18 -5.76
N MET A 57 5.04 -12.18 -6.63
CA MET A 57 4.36 -13.47 -6.43
C MET A 57 5.19 -14.48 -5.63
N GLY A 58 4.49 -15.31 -4.84
CA GLY A 58 5.10 -16.34 -3.98
C GLY A 58 5.92 -15.76 -2.83
N VAL A 59 5.69 -14.50 -2.48
CA VAL A 59 6.31 -13.83 -1.35
C VAL A 59 5.35 -13.92 -0.17
N ASP A 60 5.73 -14.65 0.87
CA ASP A 60 4.94 -14.77 2.08
C ASP A 60 5.08 -13.50 2.91
N LEU A 61 3.93 -12.90 3.29
CA LEU A 61 3.94 -11.74 4.16
C LEU A 61 4.50 -12.09 5.53
N PRO A 62 5.25 -11.17 6.16
CA PRO A 62 5.73 -11.38 7.52
C PRO A 62 4.55 -11.49 8.50
N GLY A 63 4.73 -12.31 9.53
CA GLY A 63 3.72 -12.50 10.58
C GLY A 63 3.81 -11.48 11.71
N CYS A 64 4.97 -10.81 11.86
CA CYS A 64 5.24 -9.83 12.90
C CYS A 64 6.00 -8.60 12.34
N PHE A 65 6.10 -7.55 13.16
CA PHE A 65 6.69 -6.27 12.74
C PHE A 65 8.20 -6.38 12.50
N GLU A 66 8.92 -7.16 13.31
CA GLU A 66 10.37 -7.31 13.26
C GLU A 66 10.86 -7.87 11.91
N ASP A 67 10.02 -8.70 11.29
CA ASP A 67 10.33 -9.34 10.01
C ASP A 67 10.11 -8.41 8.81
N LEU A 68 9.45 -7.24 8.97
CA LEU A 68 9.22 -6.30 7.87
C LEU A 68 10.52 -5.71 7.31
N GLY A 69 11.51 -5.46 8.15
CA GLY A 69 12.81 -4.93 7.72
C GLY A 69 13.53 -5.89 6.76
N PRO A 70 13.84 -7.13 7.19
CA PRO A 70 14.38 -8.17 6.32
C PRO A 70 13.52 -8.45 5.09
N PHE A 71 12.19 -8.41 5.24
CA PHE A 71 11.25 -8.57 4.14
C PHE A 71 11.41 -7.49 3.06
N CYS A 72 11.46 -6.22 3.44
CA CYS A 72 11.72 -5.11 2.52
C CYS A 72 13.12 -5.21 1.90
N ALA A 73 14.13 -5.62 2.68
CA ALA A 73 15.50 -5.80 2.22
C ALA A 73 15.68 -6.96 1.23
N SER A 74 14.65 -7.79 1.02
CA SER A 74 14.66 -8.81 -0.02
C SER A 74 14.65 -8.22 -1.44
N ILE A 75 14.25 -6.95 -1.61
CA ILE A 75 14.42 -6.21 -2.86
C ILE A 75 15.83 -5.64 -2.92
N VAL A 76 16.59 -6.04 -3.94
CA VAL A 76 17.95 -5.55 -4.19
C VAL A 76 17.98 -4.74 -5.47
N PHE A 77 18.44 -3.50 -5.39
CA PHE A 77 18.51 -2.59 -6.53
C PHE A 77 19.74 -2.88 -7.39
N GLU A 78 19.55 -3.00 -8.71
CA GLU A 78 20.69 -3.09 -9.64
C GLU A 78 21.38 -1.73 -9.81
N GLU A 79 22.71 -1.78 -9.97
CA GLU A 79 23.48 -0.61 -10.41
C GLU A 79 23.07 -0.16 -11.83
N GLY A 80 23.01 1.16 -12.05
CA GLY A 80 22.62 1.72 -13.35
C GLY A 80 21.11 1.67 -13.65
N ALA A 81 20.29 1.47 -12.63
CA ALA A 81 18.84 1.67 -12.66
C ALA A 81 18.44 3.09 -13.07
N ASP A 82 17.28 3.24 -13.73
CA ASP A 82 16.71 4.55 -14.04
C ASP A 82 16.37 5.28 -12.71
N PRO A 83 16.63 6.59 -12.59
CA PRO A 83 16.28 7.33 -11.37
C PRO A 83 14.76 7.39 -11.20
N VAL A 84 14.25 6.81 -10.12
CA VAL A 84 12.80 6.81 -9.82
C VAL A 84 12.39 8.13 -9.17
N PRO A 85 11.39 8.83 -9.74
CA PRO A 85 10.88 10.07 -9.14
C PRO A 85 10.07 9.81 -7.87
N GLY A 86 10.16 10.74 -6.92
CA GLY A 86 9.37 10.71 -5.69
C GLY A 86 9.95 9.83 -4.57
N PRO A 87 9.20 9.68 -3.46
CA PRO A 87 9.73 9.11 -2.21
C PRO A 87 9.76 7.58 -2.19
N PHE A 88 9.04 6.92 -3.11
CA PHE A 88 8.93 5.47 -3.14
C PHE A 88 9.76 4.90 -4.28
N GLN A 89 10.72 4.04 -3.94
CA GLN A 89 11.67 3.46 -4.89
C GLN A 89 11.31 2.00 -5.23
N GLY A 90 10.13 1.51 -4.83
CA GLY A 90 9.86 0.07 -4.73
C GLY A 90 10.05 -0.40 -3.29
N GLY A 91 9.30 -1.43 -2.88
CA GLY A 91 9.25 -1.84 -1.47
C GLY A 91 7.89 -2.33 -1.02
N PHE A 92 7.70 -2.44 0.28
CA PHE A 92 6.42 -2.81 0.86
C PHE A 92 5.41 -1.65 0.77
N ILE A 93 4.19 -1.96 0.33
CA ILE A 93 3.02 -1.11 0.50
C ILE A 93 1.92 -1.96 1.13
N GLY A 94 1.26 -1.44 2.15
CA GLY A 94 0.26 -2.20 2.88
C GLY A 94 -0.31 -1.50 4.08
N ALA A 95 -1.00 -2.28 4.91
CA ALA A 95 -1.56 -1.87 6.18
C ALA A 95 -1.02 -2.78 7.29
N LEU A 96 -0.75 -2.17 8.43
CA LEU A 96 -0.37 -2.85 9.66
C LEU A 96 -1.53 -2.71 10.64
N ALA A 97 -1.98 -3.83 11.21
CA ALA A 97 -2.99 -3.82 12.25
C ALA A 97 -2.41 -3.15 13.51
N TYR A 98 -3.27 -2.44 14.24
CA TYR A 98 -2.88 -1.83 15.51
C TYR A 98 -2.37 -2.88 16.50
N ASP A 99 -3.03 -4.05 16.54
CA ASP A 99 -2.72 -5.17 17.42
C ASP A 99 -1.39 -5.88 17.11
N LEU A 100 -0.70 -5.48 16.03
CA LEU A 100 0.67 -5.94 15.77
C LEU A 100 1.61 -5.54 16.93
N GLY A 101 1.24 -4.51 17.71
CA GLY A 101 1.96 -4.07 18.90
C GLY A 101 3.32 -3.45 18.58
N VAL A 102 4.07 -3.16 19.64
CA VAL A 102 5.47 -2.72 19.57
C VAL A 102 6.35 -3.85 20.10
N PRO A 103 7.50 -4.14 19.47
CA PRO A 103 8.44 -5.12 19.99
C PRO A 103 8.77 -4.86 21.47
N GLY A 104 8.49 -5.84 22.34
CA GLY A 104 8.77 -5.77 23.78
C GLY A 104 7.60 -5.31 24.66
N GLU A 105 6.43 -4.97 24.10
CA GLU A 105 5.21 -4.76 24.87
C GLU A 105 4.32 -6.00 24.83
N GLU A 106 4.09 -6.64 25.98
CA GLU A 106 3.15 -7.74 26.12
C GLU A 106 1.82 -7.19 26.62
N LEU A 107 0.91 -6.90 25.68
CA LEU A 107 -0.44 -6.44 25.99
C LEU A 107 -1.40 -7.64 25.90
N ASP A 108 -2.11 -7.92 27.00
CA ASP A 108 -3.21 -8.90 27.01
C ASP A 108 -4.45 -8.27 26.38
N LEU A 109 -4.44 -8.16 25.05
CA LEU A 109 -5.56 -7.63 24.28
C LEU A 109 -6.50 -8.77 23.87
N PRO A 110 -7.82 -8.63 24.08
CA PRO A 110 -8.77 -9.60 23.57
C PRO A 110 -8.65 -9.66 22.04
N ARG A 111 -8.48 -10.87 21.51
CA ARG A 111 -8.37 -11.08 20.06
C ARG A 111 -9.67 -10.66 19.38
N GLU A 112 -9.62 -9.67 18.49
CA GLU A 112 -10.79 -9.31 17.68
C GLU A 112 -11.16 -10.47 16.74
N GLU A 113 -12.42 -10.89 16.81
CA GLU A 113 -12.97 -11.87 15.88
C GLU A 113 -13.12 -11.25 14.48
N GLY A 114 -12.33 -11.74 13.51
CA GLY A 114 -12.52 -11.40 12.09
C GLY A 114 -11.33 -10.71 11.41
N LEU A 115 -10.37 -10.16 12.17
CA LEU A 115 -9.09 -9.72 11.62
C LEU A 115 -8.25 -10.94 11.22
N ARG A 116 -8.15 -11.19 9.91
CA ARG A 116 -7.53 -12.42 9.36
C ARG A 116 -6.00 -12.40 9.36
N ALA A 117 -5.38 -11.23 9.25
CA ALA A 117 -3.93 -11.09 9.24
C ALA A 117 -3.52 -9.72 9.82
N PRO A 118 -2.47 -9.67 10.67
CA PRO A 118 -2.01 -8.43 11.29
C PRO A 118 -1.19 -7.55 10.31
N ILE A 119 -0.74 -8.12 9.20
CA ILE A 119 -0.04 -7.42 8.11
C ILE A 119 -0.76 -7.76 6.81
N LEU A 120 -1.14 -6.73 6.05
CA LEU A 120 -1.76 -6.86 4.72
C LEU A 120 -0.95 -6.03 3.72
N GLY A 121 -0.72 -6.55 2.52
CA GLY A 121 0.00 -5.80 1.49
C GLY A 121 0.89 -6.68 0.62
N GLY A 122 2.01 -6.14 0.18
CA GLY A 122 3.00 -6.87 -0.60
C GLY A 122 4.21 -6.03 -0.97
N LEU A 123 5.17 -6.65 -1.64
CA LEU A 123 6.33 -5.98 -2.23
C LEU A 123 6.01 -5.53 -3.65
N TYR A 124 6.08 -4.22 -3.89
CA TYR A 124 5.75 -3.60 -5.16
C TYR A 124 7.00 -3.12 -5.87
N THR A 125 7.13 -3.59 -7.10
CA THR A 125 8.12 -3.16 -8.09
C THR A 125 7.45 -2.44 -9.27
N ASP A 126 6.13 -2.55 -9.37
CA ASP A 126 5.31 -1.92 -10.39
C ASP A 126 4.35 -0.92 -9.72
N PHE A 127 4.49 0.35 -10.10
CA PHE A 127 3.71 1.43 -9.50
C PHE A 127 3.64 2.65 -10.41
N VAL A 128 2.62 3.48 -10.19
CA VAL A 128 2.55 4.84 -10.75
C VAL A 128 2.79 5.84 -9.64
N VAL A 129 3.60 6.85 -9.91
CA VAL A 129 3.77 8.02 -9.03
C VAL A 129 3.40 9.28 -9.79
N THR A 130 2.59 10.12 -9.16
CA THR A 130 2.31 11.49 -9.59
C THR A 130 2.99 12.44 -8.61
N ASP A 131 3.89 13.27 -9.13
CA ASP A 131 4.47 14.39 -8.40
C ASP A 131 3.63 15.64 -8.68
N HIS A 132 2.89 16.09 -7.67
CA HIS A 132 2.01 17.25 -7.78
C HIS A 132 2.79 18.57 -7.83
N SER A 133 4.01 18.60 -7.29
CA SER A 133 4.85 19.80 -7.34
C SER A 133 5.36 20.10 -8.75
N THR A 134 5.63 19.04 -9.54
CA THR A 134 6.08 19.17 -10.93
C THR A 134 5.00 18.91 -11.96
N SER A 135 3.79 18.50 -11.53
CA SER A 135 2.66 18.15 -12.41
C SER A 135 3.07 17.09 -13.43
N LYS A 136 3.68 16.00 -12.96
CA LYS A 136 4.13 14.89 -13.80
C LYS A 136 3.75 13.54 -13.19
N SER A 137 3.33 12.62 -14.06
CA SER A 137 3.07 11.24 -13.70
C SER A 137 4.05 10.30 -14.39
N PHE A 138 4.49 9.28 -13.66
CA PHE A 138 5.45 8.29 -14.14
C PHE A 138 4.98 6.89 -13.80
N LEU A 139 5.09 5.99 -14.76
CA LEU A 139 4.97 4.55 -14.57
C LEU A 139 6.35 3.97 -14.31
N ILE A 140 6.49 3.27 -13.19
CA ILE A 140 7.69 2.52 -12.83
C ILE A 140 7.37 1.05 -12.93
N LEU A 141 8.20 0.31 -13.65
CA LEU A 141 8.10 -1.15 -13.75
C LEU A 141 9.44 -1.80 -13.44
N GLY A 142 9.42 -2.85 -12.63
CA GLY A 142 10.62 -3.66 -12.39
C GLY A 142 10.99 -4.48 -13.62
N HIS A 143 12.23 -4.36 -14.09
CA HIS A 143 12.78 -5.26 -15.08
C HIS A 143 13.16 -6.60 -14.41
N ASP A 144 12.72 -7.70 -15.02
CA ASP A 144 12.99 -9.08 -14.60
C ASP A 144 12.98 -9.32 -13.08
N PRO A 145 11.83 -9.09 -12.40
CA PRO A 145 11.77 -9.20 -10.95
C PRO A 145 11.82 -10.65 -10.45
N GLY A 146 12.09 -11.66 -11.29
CA GLY A 146 12.28 -13.05 -10.86
C GLY A 146 11.01 -13.79 -10.40
N ASP A 147 9.82 -13.30 -10.77
CA ASP A 147 8.52 -13.86 -10.34
C ASP A 147 7.59 -14.26 -11.50
N GLU A 148 8.17 -14.55 -12.67
CA GLU A 148 7.48 -15.06 -13.88
C GLU A 148 6.41 -14.12 -14.48
N ARG A 149 6.34 -12.86 -14.03
CA ARG A 149 5.43 -11.87 -14.63
C ARG A 149 5.80 -11.54 -16.08
N PRO A 150 4.87 -11.01 -16.89
CA PRO A 150 5.15 -10.66 -18.27
C PRO A 150 6.31 -9.65 -18.43
N PRO A 151 7.04 -9.66 -19.56
CA PRO A 151 8.09 -8.69 -19.85
C PRO A 151 7.62 -7.23 -19.76
N VAL A 152 8.56 -6.32 -19.48
CA VAL A 152 8.28 -4.86 -19.34
C VAL A 152 7.49 -4.29 -20.53
N PRO A 153 7.85 -4.55 -21.81
CA PRO A 153 7.10 -3.99 -22.94
C PRO A 153 5.61 -4.36 -22.93
N GLU A 154 5.27 -5.61 -22.59
CA GLU A 154 3.88 -6.07 -22.52
C GLU A 154 3.12 -5.40 -21.37
N ARG A 155 3.78 -5.23 -20.22
CA ARG A 155 3.18 -4.52 -19.07
C ARG A 155 2.96 -3.03 -19.35
N VAL A 156 3.88 -2.37 -20.07
CA VAL A 156 3.70 -0.98 -20.50
C VAL A 156 2.45 -0.85 -21.39
N VAL A 157 2.28 -1.75 -22.37
CA VAL A 157 1.10 -1.75 -23.25
C VAL A 157 -0.17 -1.95 -22.42
N LYS A 158 -0.21 -2.98 -21.57
CA LYS A 158 -1.35 -3.26 -20.70
C LYS A 158 -1.72 -2.07 -19.82
N VAL A 159 -0.76 -1.43 -19.16
CA VAL A 159 -1.04 -0.28 -18.28
C VAL A 159 -1.59 0.90 -19.08
N ASN A 160 -1.00 1.22 -20.24
CA ASN A 160 -1.52 2.30 -21.09
C ASN A 160 -2.93 2.01 -21.63
N GLU A 161 -3.21 0.77 -22.02
CA GLU A 161 -4.56 0.36 -22.44
C GLU A 161 -5.59 0.56 -21.32
N LEU A 162 -5.23 0.22 -20.09
CA LEU A 162 -6.09 0.41 -18.92
C LEU A 162 -6.30 1.89 -18.58
N LEU A 163 -5.24 2.71 -18.65
CA LEU A 163 -5.33 4.15 -18.44
C LEU A 163 -6.17 4.85 -19.51
N ALA A 164 -6.15 4.35 -20.75
CA ALA A 164 -6.97 4.88 -21.84
C ALA A 164 -8.47 4.54 -21.69
N HIS A 165 -8.80 3.51 -20.90
CA HIS A 165 -10.17 3.01 -20.73
C HIS A 165 -10.56 2.92 -19.24
N PRO A 166 -10.66 4.07 -18.55
CA PRO A 166 -11.00 4.10 -17.14
C PRO A 166 -12.40 3.50 -16.91
N ARG A 167 -12.53 2.67 -15.87
CA ARG A 167 -13.84 2.17 -15.45
C ARG A 167 -14.60 3.27 -14.74
N ILE A 168 -15.88 3.42 -15.05
CA ILE A 168 -16.75 4.34 -14.31
C ILE A 168 -17.05 3.70 -12.95
N PRO A 169 -16.60 4.29 -11.82
CA PRO A 169 -16.91 3.75 -10.51
C PRO A 169 -18.41 3.83 -10.28
N THR A 170 -19.00 2.75 -9.77
CA THR A 170 -20.39 2.81 -9.29
C THR A 170 -20.38 3.54 -7.95
N ALA A 171 -21.25 4.55 -7.80
CA ALA A 171 -21.37 5.26 -6.54
C ALA A 171 -21.72 4.28 -5.41
N PRO A 172 -20.97 4.29 -4.29
CA PRO A 172 -21.25 3.37 -3.18
C PRO A 172 -22.67 3.61 -2.69
N GLN A 173 -23.41 2.52 -2.48
CA GLN A 173 -24.76 2.57 -1.94
C GLN A 173 -24.70 2.24 -0.44
N PRO A 174 -25.37 3.01 0.42
CA PRO A 174 -25.46 2.67 1.83
C PRO A 174 -26.25 1.36 1.98
N ILE A 175 -25.65 0.38 2.65
CA ILE A 175 -26.28 -0.94 2.89
C ILE A 175 -27.09 -1.00 4.18
N GLY A 176 -27.21 0.12 4.91
CA GLY A 176 -27.96 0.19 6.16
C GLY A 176 -27.66 1.44 6.97
N PRO A 177 -28.33 1.59 8.13
CA PRO A 177 -28.04 2.67 9.05
C PRO A 177 -26.65 2.49 9.69
N LEU A 178 -26.01 3.60 10.04
CA LEU A 178 -24.83 3.58 10.88
C LEU A 178 -25.23 3.13 12.29
N VAL A 179 -24.75 1.96 12.73
CA VAL A 179 -25.01 1.40 14.06
C VAL A 179 -23.73 1.47 14.89
N ARG A 180 -23.84 2.00 16.11
CA ARG A 180 -22.73 1.98 17.07
C ARG A 180 -22.65 0.61 17.72
N HIS A 181 -21.47 0.00 17.69
CA HIS A 181 -21.21 -1.25 18.43
C HIS A 181 -21.22 -1.04 19.95
N THR A 182 -20.85 0.16 20.43
CA THR A 182 -20.86 0.51 21.85
C THR A 182 -21.94 1.57 22.11
N PRO A 183 -22.93 1.30 22.99
CA PRO A 183 -23.91 2.28 23.42
C PRO A 183 -23.26 3.51 24.08
N ALA A 184 -23.88 4.69 23.94
CA ALA A 184 -23.32 5.95 24.45
C ALA A 184 -22.97 5.90 25.95
N HIS A 185 -23.88 5.39 26.79
CA HIS A 185 -23.66 5.30 28.23
C HIS A 185 -22.47 4.39 28.62
N ILE A 186 -22.19 3.34 27.84
CA ILE A 186 -21.02 2.48 28.07
C ILE A 186 -19.73 3.22 27.71
N HIS A 187 -19.75 3.99 26.62
CA HIS A 187 -18.60 4.80 26.23
C HIS A 187 -18.29 5.90 27.26
N GLU A 188 -19.32 6.59 27.76
CA GLU A 188 -19.19 7.60 28.82
C GLU A 188 -18.59 7.00 30.10
N GLU A 189 -19.04 5.80 30.50
CA GLU A 189 -18.48 5.11 31.66
C GLU A 189 -17.00 4.73 31.45
N ARG A 190 -16.62 4.28 30.25
CA ARG A 190 -15.20 4.02 29.90
C ARG A 190 -14.34 5.27 30.00
N ILE A 191 -14.86 6.43 29.56
CA ILE A 191 -14.16 7.72 29.71
C ILE A 191 -13.95 8.04 31.19
N ARG A 192 -14.98 7.87 32.02
CA ARG A 192 -14.90 8.15 33.46
C ARG A 192 -13.86 7.27 34.17
N ILE A 193 -13.80 5.98 33.82
CA ILE A 193 -12.79 5.04 34.34
C ILE A 193 -11.39 5.52 33.93
N ALA A 194 -11.15 5.79 32.65
CA ALA A 194 -9.86 6.25 32.17
C ALA A 194 -9.41 7.57 32.84
N GLN A 195 -10.33 8.51 33.07
CA GLN A 195 -10.04 9.74 33.80
C GLN A 195 -9.62 9.48 35.26
N ALA A 196 -10.26 8.52 35.93
CA ALA A 196 -9.91 8.16 37.30
C ALA A 196 -8.53 7.50 37.38
N GLU A 197 -8.18 6.64 36.41
CA GLU A 197 -6.85 6.02 36.32
C GLU A 197 -5.77 7.08 36.06
N ILE A 198 -5.98 7.99 35.10
CA ILE A 198 -5.06 9.11 34.83
C ILE A 198 -4.85 9.97 36.09
N ALA A 199 -5.90 10.19 36.88
CA ALA A 199 -5.80 10.96 38.12
C ALA A 199 -5.06 10.20 39.25
N ALA A 200 -5.02 8.86 39.19
CA ALA A 200 -4.35 8.02 40.17
C ALA A 200 -2.84 7.85 39.89
N GLY A 201 -2.40 8.07 38.64
CA GLY A 201 -1.01 7.87 38.18
C GLY A 201 -0.74 6.43 37.78
#